data_AF-A0A0F7FWW2-F1
#
_entry.id   AF-A0A0F7FWW2-F1
#
_cell.length_a   1.000
_cell.length_b   1.000
_cell.length_c   1.000
_cell.angle_alpha   90.00
_cell.angle_beta   90.00
_cell.angle_gamma   90.00
#
_symmetry.space_group_name_H-M   'P 1'
#
loop_
_entity.id
_entity.type
_entity.pdbx_description
1 polymer ?
#
loop_
_entity_poly.entity_id
_entity_poly.type
_entity_poly.pdbx_seq_one_letter_code
_entity_poly.pdbx_strand_id
1 'polypeptide(L)'
;MRPFIRTVAGAARDDVLIGSVRYRVRGWNGREEDPLRDTRRALAELSERFPGLPTILVGHSMGGRAALRAADTPQVTDVLALAPWCPDGEPVEHLKGKHVVVLHGDRDRITDPRASASFVDRARAAGARAEFTPVTGGDHAMLRRSDHWHRTVACTVTNLLAGLPTAPRPPDSSPDPTR
;
A
#
# COMPACT_ATOMS: atom_id res chain seq x y z
N MET A 1 -3.62 7.07 -9.76
CA MET A 1 -4.18 6.63 -8.46
C MET A 1 -5.67 6.89 -8.27
N ARG A 2 -6.26 8.05 -8.64
CA ARG A 2 -7.71 8.32 -8.43
C ARG A 2 -8.68 7.22 -8.94
N PRO A 3 -8.47 6.61 -10.12
CA PRO A 3 -9.31 5.48 -10.55
C PRO A 3 -9.25 4.29 -9.60
N PHE A 4 -8.06 3.90 -9.13
CA PHE A 4 -7.89 2.85 -8.13
C PHE A 4 -8.61 3.16 -6.81
N ILE A 5 -8.58 4.42 -6.35
CA ILE A 5 -9.31 4.83 -5.15
C ILE A 5 -10.81 4.52 -5.30
N ARG A 6 -11.40 4.84 -6.46
CA ARG A 6 -12.82 4.56 -6.73
C ARG A 6 -13.10 3.06 -6.80
N THR A 7 -12.25 2.29 -7.47
CA THR A 7 -12.40 0.83 -7.57
C THR A 7 -12.32 0.16 -6.21
N VAL A 8 -11.34 0.57 -5.37
CA VAL A 8 -11.20 0.05 -4.00
C VAL A 8 -12.39 0.48 -3.14
N ALA A 9 -12.81 1.75 -3.21
CA ALA A 9 -13.98 2.22 -2.46
C ALA A 9 -15.27 1.48 -2.82
N GLY A 10 -15.45 1.10 -4.09
CA GLY A 10 -16.61 0.31 -4.51
C GLY A 10 -16.55 -1.18 -4.15
N ALA A 11 -15.37 -1.70 -3.76
CA ALA A 11 -15.17 -3.10 -3.41
C ALA A 11 -14.92 -3.32 -1.90
N ALA A 12 -14.62 -2.24 -1.16
CA ALA A 12 -14.43 -2.25 0.27
C ALA A 12 -15.77 -2.29 1.01
N ARG A 13 -15.74 -2.77 2.26
CA ARG A 13 -16.87 -2.73 3.19
C ARG A 13 -17.07 -1.30 3.71
N ASP A 14 -18.25 -1.03 4.28
CA ASP A 14 -18.62 0.31 4.80
C ASP A 14 -17.83 0.74 6.05
N ASP A 15 -17.00 -0.14 6.62
CA ASP A 15 -16.14 0.10 7.78
C ASP A 15 -14.70 0.50 7.43
N VAL A 16 -14.42 0.79 6.15
CA VAL A 16 -13.08 1.13 5.66
C VAL A 16 -12.92 2.63 5.42
N LEU A 17 -11.93 3.23 6.08
CA LEU A 17 -11.49 4.59 5.76
C LEU A 17 -10.51 4.59 4.59
N ILE A 18 -10.79 5.39 3.56
CA ILE A 18 -9.90 5.55 2.40
C ILE A 18 -9.36 6.98 2.36
N GLY A 19 -8.03 7.11 2.41
CA GLY A 19 -7.31 8.38 2.30
C GLY A 19 -6.37 8.43 1.10
N SER A 20 -5.93 9.63 0.73
CA SER A 20 -4.89 9.82 -0.28
C SER A 20 -3.83 10.81 0.18
N VAL A 21 -2.56 10.45 0.04
CA VAL A 21 -1.44 11.35 0.34
C VAL A 21 -1.12 12.21 -0.89
N ARG A 22 -1.06 13.52 -0.70
CA ARG A 22 -0.57 14.45 -1.73
C ARG A 22 0.84 14.90 -1.35
N TYR A 23 1.81 14.55 -2.20
CA TYR A 23 3.19 15.00 -2.00
C TYR A 23 3.31 16.52 -2.21
N ARG A 24 4.06 17.17 -1.32
CA ARG A 24 4.34 18.61 -1.35
C ARG A 24 5.24 18.97 -2.52
N VAL A 25 6.19 18.10 -2.83
CA VAL A 25 7.21 18.30 -3.87
C VAL A 25 7.28 17.09 -4.80
N ARG A 26 7.82 17.30 -6.01
CA ARG A 26 8.01 16.25 -7.01
C ARG A 26 9.38 15.59 -6.81
N GLY A 27 9.43 14.28 -7.00
CA GLY A 27 10.68 13.51 -6.92
C GLY A 27 10.98 12.99 -5.53
N TRP A 28 11.95 12.07 -5.46
CA TRP A 28 12.42 11.49 -4.21
C TRP A 28 13.37 12.41 -3.43
N ASN A 29 14.01 13.35 -4.14
CA ASN A 29 14.85 14.41 -3.58
C ASN A 29 16.05 13.89 -2.76
N GLY A 30 16.64 12.79 -3.23
CA GLY A 30 17.89 12.26 -2.67
C GLY A 30 17.75 11.89 -1.19
N ARG A 31 18.56 12.54 -0.35
CA ARG A 31 18.59 12.33 1.11
C ARG A 31 17.39 12.91 1.84
N GLU A 32 16.65 13.83 1.21
CA GLU A 32 15.49 14.44 1.83
C GLU A 32 14.31 13.48 1.91
N GLU A 33 14.21 12.52 0.97
CA GLU A 33 13.18 11.48 0.95
C GLU A 33 11.75 12.08 1.11
N ASP A 34 11.46 13.21 0.46
CA ASP A 34 10.22 13.97 0.68
C ASP A 34 8.93 13.15 0.56
N PRO A 35 8.76 12.24 -0.43
CA PRO A 35 7.58 11.40 -0.51
C PRO A 35 7.40 10.49 0.72
N LEU A 36 8.49 10.01 1.31
CA LEU A 36 8.46 9.22 2.53
C LEU A 36 8.07 10.09 3.73
N ARG A 37 8.63 11.29 3.85
CA ARG A 37 8.26 12.25 4.91
C ARG A 37 6.77 12.60 4.85
N ASP A 38 6.26 12.88 3.66
CA ASP A 38 4.84 13.20 3.45
C ASP A 38 3.93 12.00 3.77
N THR A 39 4.37 10.78 3.45
CA THR A 39 3.65 9.54 3.80
C THR A 39 3.62 9.33 5.32
N ARG A 40 4.76 9.50 6.01
CA ARG A 40 4.83 9.39 7.47
C ARG A 40 4.01 10.46 8.18
N ARG A 41 3.99 11.70 7.68
CA ARG A 41 3.13 12.76 8.21
C ARG A 41 1.65 12.38 8.11
N ALA A 42 1.22 11.89 6.95
CA ALA A 42 -0.16 11.45 6.76
C ALA A 42 -0.53 10.25 7.67
N LEU A 43 0.41 9.33 7.90
CA LEU A 43 0.21 8.24 8.87
C LEU A 43 0.06 8.77 10.29
N ALA A 44 0.88 9.73 10.71
CA ALA A 44 0.78 10.35 12.04
C ALA A 44 -0.56 11.06 12.24
N GLU A 45 -1.01 11.85 11.25
CA GLU A 45 -2.34 12.49 11.27
C GLU A 45 -3.47 11.44 11.36
N LEU A 46 -3.31 10.29 10.70
CA LEU A 46 -4.25 9.17 10.80
C LEU A 46 -4.22 8.54 12.19
N SER A 47 -3.04 8.32 12.78
CA SER A 47 -2.89 7.77 14.13
C SER A 47 -3.55 8.66 15.19
N GLU A 48 -3.37 9.98 15.06
CA GLU A 48 -3.92 10.96 15.99
C GLU A 48 -5.45 10.99 15.94
N ARG A 49 -6.02 10.92 14.73
CA ARG A 49 -7.47 10.98 14.53
C ARG A 49 -8.16 9.65 14.81
N PHE A 50 -7.48 8.53 14.53
CA PHE A 50 -8.02 7.19 14.65
C PHE A 50 -6.98 6.22 15.25
N PRO A 51 -6.75 6.30 16.57
CA PRO A 51 -5.74 5.48 17.23
C PRO A 51 -6.00 3.98 17.07
N GLY A 52 -4.95 3.22 16.77
CA GLY A 52 -5.00 1.76 16.70
C GLY A 52 -5.60 1.17 15.42
N LEU A 53 -5.98 1.99 14.43
CA LEU A 53 -6.47 1.46 13.15
C LEU A 53 -5.36 0.78 12.35
N PRO A 54 -5.49 -0.53 12.03
CA PRO A 54 -4.57 -1.18 11.11
C PRO A 54 -4.67 -0.52 9.73
N THR A 55 -3.52 -0.26 9.12
CA THR A 55 -3.42 0.55 7.90
C THR A 55 -2.76 -0.24 6.78
N ILE A 56 -3.39 -0.20 5.59
CA ILE A 56 -2.81 -0.71 4.34
C ILE A 56 -2.32 0.47 3.51
N LEU A 57 -1.06 0.44 3.08
CA LEU A 57 -0.52 1.44 2.16
C LEU A 57 -0.56 0.92 0.73
N VAL A 58 -1.08 1.74 -0.19
CA VAL A 58 -1.07 1.45 -1.63
C VAL A 58 -0.31 2.55 -2.36
N GLY A 59 0.75 2.19 -3.08
CA GLY A 59 1.61 3.17 -3.74
C GLY A 59 2.07 2.71 -5.11
N HIS A 60 2.24 3.65 -6.05
CA HIS A 60 2.75 3.39 -7.40
C HIS A 60 4.12 4.03 -7.62
N SER A 61 5.05 3.32 -8.28
CA SER A 61 6.38 3.84 -8.65
C SER A 61 7.12 4.42 -7.43
N MET A 62 7.46 5.71 -7.47
CA MET A 62 8.01 6.45 -6.32
C MET A 62 7.12 6.36 -5.06
N GLY A 63 5.80 6.41 -5.23
CA GLY A 63 4.87 6.24 -4.11
C GLY A 63 4.82 4.81 -3.60
N GLY A 64 5.11 3.82 -4.44
CA GLY A 64 5.29 2.43 -4.02
C GLY A 64 6.51 2.28 -3.13
N ARG A 65 7.63 2.92 -3.51
CA ARG A 65 8.83 3.01 -2.66
C ARG A 65 8.54 3.70 -1.33
N ALA A 66 7.84 4.83 -1.36
CA ALA A 66 7.46 5.57 -0.15
C ALA A 66 6.60 4.71 0.78
N ALA A 67 5.62 3.97 0.24
CA ALA A 67 4.79 3.04 0.99
C ALA A 67 5.61 1.91 1.64
N LEU A 68 6.51 1.29 0.87
CA LEU A 68 7.42 0.25 1.38
C LEU A 68 8.31 0.78 2.51
N ARG A 69 8.84 1.99 2.37
CA ARG A 69 9.72 2.62 3.37
C ARG A 69 8.96 3.08 4.63
N ALA A 70 7.72 3.51 4.50
CA ALA A 70 6.87 3.96 5.60
C ALA A 70 6.25 2.81 6.42
N ALA A 71 6.39 1.57 5.96
CA ALA A 71 5.89 0.38 6.65
C ALA A 71 6.62 0.06 7.97
N ASP A 72 7.69 0.81 8.28
CA ASP A 72 8.30 0.84 9.60
C ASP A 72 7.37 1.42 10.69
N THR A 73 6.33 2.16 10.28
CA THR A 73 5.30 2.68 11.18
C THR A 73 4.47 1.53 11.75
N PRO A 74 4.31 1.41 13.10
CA PRO A 74 3.68 0.25 13.72
C PRO A 74 2.28 -0.10 13.21
N GLN A 75 1.44 0.92 12.93
CA GLN A 75 0.07 0.71 12.46
C GLN A 75 -0.05 0.16 11.04
N VAL A 76 1.02 0.26 10.24
CA VAL A 76 1.01 -0.27 8.87
C VAL A 76 1.19 -1.78 8.96
N THR A 77 0.19 -2.53 8.54
CA THR A 77 0.19 -4.00 8.58
C THR A 77 0.53 -4.60 7.23
N ASP A 78 0.06 -3.95 6.16
CA ASP A 78 0.17 -4.45 4.79
C ASP A 78 0.56 -3.33 3.81
N VAL A 79 1.30 -3.69 2.76
CA VAL A 79 1.67 -2.79 1.67
C VAL A 79 1.36 -3.43 0.33
N LEU A 80 0.65 -2.70 -0.53
CA LEU A 80 0.49 -3.01 -1.95
C LEU A 80 1.31 -2.02 -2.78
N ALA A 81 2.45 -2.47 -3.30
CA ALA A 81 3.33 -1.66 -4.13
C ALA A 81 3.14 -1.99 -5.62
N LEU A 82 2.80 -0.99 -6.42
CA LEU A 82 2.52 -1.09 -7.85
C LEU A 82 3.69 -0.54 -8.66
N ALA A 83 4.33 -1.38 -9.45
CA ALA A 83 5.53 -1.06 -10.24
C ALA A 83 6.55 -0.20 -9.45
N PRO A 84 6.91 -0.56 -8.19
CA PRO A 84 7.67 0.32 -7.34
C PRO A 84 9.06 0.58 -7.91
N TRP A 85 9.57 1.79 -7.67
CA TRP A 85 10.97 2.08 -7.90
C TRP A 85 11.78 1.64 -6.68
N CYS A 86 12.40 0.47 -6.74
CA CYS A 86 13.28 -0.04 -5.70
C CYS A 86 14.72 -0.07 -6.22
N PRO A 87 15.58 0.90 -5.85
CA PRO A 87 16.99 0.84 -6.22
C PRO A 87 17.71 -0.33 -5.52
N ASP A 88 18.91 -0.66 -6.01
CA ASP A 88 19.74 -1.69 -5.39
C ASP A 88 20.03 -1.34 -3.92
N GLY A 89 19.93 -2.36 -3.07
CA GLY A 89 20.11 -2.19 -1.62
C GLY A 89 18.93 -1.52 -0.90
N GLU A 90 17.79 -1.30 -1.57
CA GLU A 90 16.60 -0.77 -0.89
C GLU A 90 16.27 -1.62 0.35
N PRO A 91 16.18 -1.02 1.56
CA PRO A 91 16.14 -1.78 2.80
C PRO A 91 14.83 -2.55 2.98
N VAL A 92 14.92 -3.67 3.69
CA VAL A 92 13.81 -4.61 3.88
C VAL A 92 13.61 -5.06 5.33
N GLU A 93 14.57 -4.85 6.21
CA GLU A 93 14.53 -5.38 7.60
C GLU A 93 13.32 -4.88 8.39
N HIS A 94 12.89 -3.64 8.15
CA HIS A 94 11.72 -3.05 8.79
C HIS A 94 10.39 -3.68 8.36
N LEU A 95 10.38 -4.51 7.31
CA LEU A 95 9.20 -5.22 6.81
C LEU A 95 8.94 -6.53 7.55
N LYS A 96 9.80 -6.92 8.50
CA LYS A 96 9.60 -8.14 9.28
C LYS A 96 8.21 -8.18 9.92
N GLY A 97 7.49 -9.27 9.69
CA GLY A 97 6.12 -9.46 10.19
C GLY A 97 5.04 -8.66 9.45
N LYS A 98 5.40 -7.88 8.42
CA LYS A 98 4.44 -7.18 7.54
C LYS A 98 4.05 -8.05 6.36
N HIS A 99 2.90 -7.77 5.77
CA HIS A 99 2.48 -8.37 4.50
C HIS A 99 2.79 -7.40 3.36
N VAL A 100 3.51 -7.85 2.33
CA VAL A 100 3.95 -7.00 1.23
C VAL A 100 3.60 -7.64 -0.10
N VAL A 101 2.67 -7.06 -0.85
CA VAL A 101 2.32 -7.50 -2.19
C VAL A 101 2.89 -6.51 -3.20
N VAL A 102 3.66 -7.01 -4.16
CA VAL A 102 4.24 -6.21 -5.25
C VAL A 102 3.66 -6.67 -6.58
N LEU A 103 2.96 -5.77 -7.27
CA LEU A 103 2.46 -6.00 -8.63
C LEU A 103 3.33 -5.21 -9.61
N HIS A 104 3.83 -5.84 -10.67
CA HIS A 104 4.73 -5.15 -11.61
C HIS A 104 4.49 -5.59 -13.05
N GLY A 105 4.33 -4.65 -13.98
CA GLY A 105 4.20 -4.95 -15.41
C GLY A 105 5.46 -5.56 -16.00
N ASP A 106 5.36 -6.69 -16.69
CA ASP A 106 6.53 -7.33 -17.33
C ASP A 106 7.09 -6.55 -18.54
N ARG A 107 6.39 -5.50 -19.00
CA ARG A 107 6.82 -4.58 -20.06
C ARG A 107 7.11 -3.18 -19.52
N ASP A 108 7.31 -3.04 -18.22
CA ASP A 108 7.79 -1.81 -17.63
C ASP A 108 9.19 -1.47 -18.18
N ARG A 109 9.35 -0.20 -18.59
CA ARG A 109 10.61 0.35 -19.13
C ARG A 109 11.17 1.48 -18.26
N ILE A 110 10.50 1.80 -17.17
CA ILE A 110 10.83 2.89 -16.25
C ILE A 110 11.42 2.31 -14.97
N THR A 111 10.77 1.29 -14.41
CA THR A 111 11.28 0.52 -13.27
C THR A 111 11.47 -0.93 -13.68
N ASP A 112 12.47 -1.60 -13.13
CA ASP A 112 12.79 -2.98 -13.52
C ASP A 112 11.94 -3.98 -12.70
N PRO A 113 11.12 -4.83 -13.33
CA PRO A 113 10.39 -5.88 -12.63
C PRO A 113 11.31 -6.88 -11.92
N ARG A 114 12.55 -7.09 -12.41
CA ARG A 114 13.53 -7.95 -11.74
C ARG A 114 14.01 -7.33 -10.42
N ALA A 115 14.16 -6.01 -10.37
CA ALA A 115 14.48 -5.31 -9.13
C ALA A 115 13.35 -5.46 -8.10
N SER A 116 12.09 -5.45 -8.54
CA SER A 116 10.94 -5.75 -7.67
C SER A 116 10.92 -7.19 -7.16
N ALA A 117 11.22 -8.17 -8.02
CA ALA A 117 11.34 -9.57 -7.59
C ALA A 117 12.46 -9.75 -6.56
N SER A 118 13.66 -9.19 -6.84
CA SER A 118 14.80 -9.20 -5.91
C SER A 118 14.48 -8.53 -4.57
N PHE A 119 13.77 -7.40 -4.59
CA PHE A 119 13.30 -6.75 -3.37
C PHE A 119 12.38 -7.67 -2.55
N VAL A 120 11.42 -8.33 -3.19
CA VAL A 120 10.49 -9.25 -2.53
C VAL A 120 11.23 -10.44 -1.93
N ASP A 121 12.19 -11.02 -2.64
CA ASP A 121 12.97 -12.16 -2.13
C ASP A 121 13.79 -11.77 -0.90
N ARG A 122 14.41 -10.59 -0.89
CA ARG A 122 15.10 -10.05 0.29
C ARG A 122 14.13 -9.77 1.44
N ALA A 123 12.95 -9.22 1.17
CA ALA A 123 11.94 -8.98 2.20
C ALA A 123 11.43 -10.29 2.83
N ARG A 124 11.22 -11.34 2.02
CA ARG A 124 10.91 -12.70 2.53
C ARG A 124 12.02 -13.21 3.44
N ALA A 125 13.28 -13.09 3.02
CA ALA A 125 14.42 -13.52 3.81
C ALA A 125 14.53 -12.77 5.15
N ALA A 126 14.14 -11.50 5.19
CA ALA A 126 14.06 -10.69 6.43
C ALA A 126 12.84 -11.00 7.31
N GLY A 127 11.94 -11.89 6.86
CA GLY A 127 10.77 -12.34 7.63
C GLY A 127 9.48 -11.58 7.36
N ALA A 128 9.37 -10.89 6.22
CA ALA A 128 8.09 -10.38 5.72
C ALA A 128 7.29 -11.50 5.02
N ARG A 129 5.96 -11.45 5.10
CA ARG A 129 5.08 -12.21 4.19
C ARG A 129 5.03 -11.44 2.88
N ALA A 130 5.98 -11.66 1.98
CA ALA A 130 6.06 -10.88 0.75
C ALA A 130 5.72 -11.70 -0.50
N GLU A 131 5.07 -11.08 -1.48
CA GLU A 131 4.63 -11.69 -2.73
C GLU A 131 4.92 -10.79 -3.93
N PHE A 132 5.43 -11.38 -5.01
CA PHE A 132 5.64 -10.70 -6.28
C PHE A 132 4.71 -11.31 -7.32
N THR A 133 3.88 -10.48 -7.94
CA THR A 133 3.00 -10.90 -9.04
C THR A 133 3.30 -10.07 -10.29
N PRO A 134 3.85 -10.68 -11.35
CA PRO A 134 4.01 -10.00 -12.62
C PRO A 134 2.65 -9.79 -13.29
N VAL A 135 2.46 -8.63 -13.91
CA VAL A 135 1.30 -8.31 -14.74
C VAL A 135 1.69 -8.46 -16.20
N THR A 136 1.33 -9.61 -16.79
CA THR A 136 1.69 -9.93 -18.18
C THR A 136 1.13 -8.93 -19.17
N GLY A 137 2.02 -8.32 -19.95
CA GLY A 137 1.75 -7.25 -20.90
C GLY A 137 1.49 -5.88 -20.28
N GLY A 138 1.64 -5.72 -18.96
CA GLY A 138 1.45 -4.46 -18.24
C GLY A 138 2.63 -3.49 -18.40
N ASP A 139 2.34 -2.20 -18.42
CA ASP A 139 3.33 -1.12 -18.48
C ASP A 139 3.45 -0.37 -17.16
N HIS A 140 4.45 0.52 -17.06
CA HIS A 140 4.70 1.32 -15.86
C HIS A 140 3.50 2.15 -15.43
N ALA A 141 2.85 2.80 -16.40
CA ALA A 141 1.73 3.70 -16.14
C ALA A 141 0.44 2.94 -15.77
N MET A 142 0.44 1.60 -15.88
CA MET A 142 -0.72 0.73 -15.69
C MET A 142 -1.88 1.06 -16.63
N LEU A 143 -1.58 1.62 -17.80
CA LEU A 143 -2.57 1.97 -18.83
C LEU A 143 -2.80 0.80 -19.76
N ARG A 144 -1.73 0.03 -20.08
CA ARG A 144 -1.90 -1.25 -20.74
C ARG A 144 -2.49 -2.24 -19.73
N ARG A 145 -3.57 -2.91 -20.14
CA ARG A 145 -4.33 -3.83 -19.29
C ARG A 145 -4.93 -3.12 -18.06
N SER A 146 -5.35 -1.85 -18.20
CA SER A 146 -5.94 -1.05 -17.12
C SER A 146 -7.04 -1.78 -16.34
N ASP A 147 -7.94 -2.50 -17.02
CA ASP A 147 -9.00 -3.25 -16.35
C ASP A 147 -8.46 -4.39 -15.48
N HIS A 148 -7.42 -5.07 -15.94
CA HIS A 148 -6.75 -6.10 -15.16
C HIS A 148 -6.04 -5.48 -13.95
N TRP A 149 -5.33 -4.36 -14.13
CA TRP A 149 -4.73 -3.64 -13.01
C TRP A 149 -5.77 -3.23 -11.97
N HIS A 150 -6.88 -2.60 -12.37
CA HIS A 150 -7.93 -2.20 -11.44
C HIS A 150 -8.53 -3.40 -10.70
N ARG A 151 -8.86 -4.50 -11.40
CA ARG A 151 -9.41 -5.71 -10.79
C ARG A 151 -8.42 -6.36 -9.82
N THR A 152 -7.16 -6.52 -10.22
CA THR A 152 -6.14 -7.14 -9.38
C THR A 152 -5.90 -6.29 -8.13
N VAL A 153 -5.78 -4.96 -8.27
CA VAL A 153 -5.60 -4.07 -7.11
C VAL A 153 -6.79 -4.13 -6.16
N ALA A 154 -8.02 -4.06 -6.66
CA ALA A 154 -9.21 -4.15 -5.81
C ALA A 154 -9.29 -5.50 -5.09
N CYS A 155 -9.09 -6.61 -5.82
CA CYS A 155 -9.08 -7.94 -5.24
C CYS A 155 -8.01 -8.10 -4.17
N THR A 156 -6.78 -7.66 -4.45
CA THR A 156 -5.68 -7.70 -3.48
C THR A 156 -6.01 -6.88 -2.24
N VAL A 157 -6.47 -5.63 -2.39
CA VAL A 157 -6.82 -4.80 -1.22
C VAL A 157 -7.95 -5.44 -0.40
N THR A 158 -9.00 -5.96 -1.03
CA THR A 158 -10.10 -6.65 -0.33
C THR A 158 -9.60 -7.89 0.41
N ASN A 159 -8.68 -8.66 -0.17
CA ASN A 159 -8.08 -9.83 0.48
C ASN A 159 -7.22 -9.43 1.69
N LEU A 160 -6.41 -8.37 1.55
CA LEU A 160 -5.62 -7.83 2.66
C LEU A 160 -6.53 -7.35 3.81
N LEU A 161 -7.58 -6.57 3.48
CA LEU A 161 -8.58 -6.11 4.46
C LEU A 161 -9.28 -7.27 5.17
N ALA A 162 -9.62 -8.34 4.45
CA ALA A 162 -10.25 -9.53 5.03
C ALA A 162 -9.32 -10.29 6.01
N GLY A 163 -8.00 -10.13 5.88
CA GLY A 163 -7.01 -10.69 6.79
C GLY A 163 -6.73 -9.84 8.04
N LEU A 164 -7.25 -8.61 8.10
CA LEU A 164 -7.07 -7.75 9.27
C LEU A 164 -8.00 -8.16 10.42
N PRO A 165 -7.57 -8.02 11.69
CA PRO A 165 -8.47 -8.14 12.82
C PRO A 165 -9.54 -7.05 12.71
N THR A 166 -10.82 -7.45 12.71
CA THR A 166 -11.94 -6.51 12.74
C THR A 166 -11.87 -5.67 14.00
N ALA A 167 -11.90 -4.34 13.87
CA ALA A 167 -12.04 -3.46 15.02
C ALA A 167 -13.35 -3.81 15.77
N PRO A 168 -13.36 -3.77 17.11
CA PRO A 168 -14.59 -3.97 17.85
C PRO A 168 -15.63 -2.93 17.41
N ARG A 169 -16.82 -3.41 17.01
CA ARG A 169 -17.96 -2.56 16.66
C ARG A 169 -18.24 -1.61 17.83
N PRO A 170 -18.38 -0.29 17.61
CA PRO A 170 -18.81 0.62 18.66
C PRO A 170 -20.15 0.13 19.23
N PRO A 171 -20.37 0.20 20.55
CA PRO A 171 -21.60 -0.30 21.16
C PRO A 171 -22.80 0.36 20.49
N ASP A 172 -23.82 -0.45 20.15
CA ASP A 172 -25.05 0.04 19.57
C ASP A 172 -25.65 1.10 20.48
N SER A 173 -25.60 2.34 20.02
CA SER A 173 -26.30 3.46 20.64
C SER A 173 -27.77 3.37 20.23
N SER A 174 -28.44 2.27 20.59
CA SER A 174 -29.90 2.22 20.53
C SER A 174 -30.42 3.03 21.72
N PRO A 175 -31.16 4.12 21.50
CA PRO A 175 -31.82 4.81 22.60
C PRO A 175 -32.86 3.85 23.18
N ASP A 176 -32.73 3.55 24.47
CA ASP A 176 -33.71 2.81 25.25
C ASP A 176 -35.08 3.53 25.15
N PRO A 177 -36.10 2.93 24.50
CA PRO A 177 -37.39 3.55 24.36
C PRO A 177 -38.24 3.26 25.59
N THR A 178 -37.77 3.59 26.79
CA THR A 178 -38.62 3.61 28.00
C THR A 178 -38.21 4.72 28.97
N ARG A 179 -38.86 5.87 28.83
CA ARG A 179 -39.09 6.85 29.90
C ARG A 179 -40.53 7.31 29.85
#